data_AF-A0AAW2BYM3-F1
#
_entry.id   AF-A0AAW2BYM3-F1
#
_cell.length_a   1.000
_cell.length_b   1.000
_cell.length_c   1.000
_cell.angle_alpha   90.00
_cell.angle_beta   90.00
_cell.angle_gamma   90.00
#
_symmetry.space_group_name_H-M   'P 1'
#
loop_
_entity.id
_entity.type
_entity.pdbx_description
1 polymer ?
#
loop_
_entity_poly.entity_id
_entity_poly.type
_entity_poly.pdbx_seq_one_letter_code
_entity_poly.pdbx_strand_id
1 'polypeptide(L)'
;MGGRSSESSSGEEDGDADWKAKINSVASSSAFSSLKNGSSTLSNNPTNRNHAEDDDNHDNGYHTHKPQQLKHYQVKAQKILDDILEKTLVTVRDPVDVPENDPETDEGGIRLFKHAPPGIVFDHIDELQQPRKRPRILPGKEIDEKSKKFRRQIQSVAVGGEYIMAAARDTCQKSLARLEAKDAAAKAAANREKERVAELKRIRGERWLPSIAKKMQV
;
A
#
# COMPACT_ATOMS: atom_id res chain seq x y z
N MET A 1 -8.66 9.49 -56.67
CA MET A 1 -10.06 9.53 -56.19
C MET A 1 -10.37 8.20 -55.52
N GLY A 2 -10.66 8.22 -54.21
CA GLY A 2 -11.23 7.12 -53.39
C GLY A 2 -10.35 5.87 -53.19
N GLY A 3 -10.22 5.27 -52.02
CA GLY A 3 -10.89 5.41 -50.73
C GLY A 3 -10.66 4.10 -49.96
N ARG A 4 -10.08 4.19 -48.76
CA ARG A 4 -9.91 3.06 -47.83
C ARG A 4 -11.28 2.74 -47.22
N SER A 5 -11.63 1.46 -47.11
CA SER A 5 -12.68 1.00 -46.20
C SER A 5 -12.13 -0.17 -45.37
N SER A 6 -11.57 0.21 -44.23
CA SER A 6 -11.28 -0.64 -43.09
C SER A 6 -12.56 -0.81 -42.28
N GLU A 7 -13.12 -2.02 -42.24
CA GLU A 7 -14.17 -2.38 -41.29
C GLU A 7 -13.53 -2.63 -39.92
N SER A 8 -13.49 -1.59 -39.10
CA SER A 8 -13.18 -1.69 -37.67
C SER A 8 -14.48 -1.99 -36.92
N SER A 9 -14.67 -3.26 -36.56
CA SER A 9 -15.69 -3.66 -35.61
C SER A 9 -15.16 -3.41 -34.19
N SER A 10 -15.58 -2.29 -33.60
CA SER A 10 -15.29 -1.88 -32.24
C SER A 10 -16.41 -2.40 -31.32
N GLY A 11 -16.24 -3.63 -30.83
CA GLY A 11 -17.04 -4.18 -29.75
C GLY A 11 -16.47 -3.76 -28.41
N GLU A 12 -17.21 -2.93 -27.69
CA GLU A 12 -16.99 -2.55 -26.29
C GLU A 12 -17.06 -3.79 -25.38
N GLU A 13 -15.95 -4.48 -25.18
CA GLU A 13 -15.87 -5.50 -24.13
C GLU A 13 -15.77 -4.79 -22.78
N ASP A 14 -16.95 -4.61 -22.19
CA ASP A 14 -17.19 -4.16 -20.82
C ASP A 14 -16.19 -4.85 -19.89
N GLY A 15 -15.35 -4.03 -19.24
CA GLY A 15 -14.24 -4.49 -18.42
C GLY A 15 -14.70 -5.49 -17.38
N ASP A 16 -14.17 -6.72 -17.51
CA ASP A 16 -14.39 -7.92 -16.71
C ASP A 16 -14.94 -7.61 -15.30
N ALA A 17 -16.24 -7.88 -15.09
CA ALA A 17 -16.96 -7.57 -13.86
C ALA A 17 -16.31 -8.18 -12.61
N ASP A 18 -15.63 -9.33 -12.79
CA ASP A 18 -14.85 -10.01 -11.77
C ASP A 18 -13.63 -9.22 -11.29
N TRP A 19 -13.00 -8.43 -12.17
CA TRP A 19 -11.87 -7.59 -11.80
C TRP A 19 -12.32 -6.41 -10.93
N LYS A 20 -13.44 -5.77 -11.30
CA LYS A 20 -14.05 -4.69 -10.51
C LYS A 20 -14.50 -5.17 -9.13
N ALA A 21 -15.08 -6.37 -9.03
CA ALA A 21 -15.51 -6.96 -7.76
C ALA A 21 -14.33 -7.19 -6.80
N LYS A 22 -13.18 -7.67 -7.32
CA LYS A 22 -11.98 -7.91 -6.50
C LYS A 22 -11.37 -6.62 -5.94
N ILE A 23 -11.37 -5.52 -6.71
CA ILE A 23 -10.87 -4.21 -6.23
C ILE A 23 -11.77 -3.66 -5.12
N ASN A 24 -13.09 -3.72 -5.31
CA ASN A 24 -14.04 -3.24 -4.29
C ASN A 24 -13.99 -4.06 -3.00
N SER A 25 -13.67 -5.36 -3.09
CA SER A 25 -13.47 -6.24 -1.93
C SER A 25 -12.25 -5.88 -1.09
N VAL A 26 -11.20 -5.27 -1.68
CA VAL A 26 -9.99 -4.83 -0.96
C VAL A 26 -10.18 -3.43 -0.36
N ALA A 27 -10.93 -2.56 -1.03
CA ALA A 27 -11.22 -1.22 -0.52
C ALA A 27 -12.07 -1.22 0.75
N SER A 28 -12.85 -2.27 1.00
CA SER A 28 -13.69 -2.41 2.19
C SER A 28 -12.94 -2.89 3.44
N SER A 29 -11.65 -3.27 3.34
CA SER A 29 -10.92 -3.90 4.45
C SER A 29 -9.72 -3.13 5.01
N SER A 30 -9.36 -1.95 4.47
CA SER A 30 -8.32 -1.11 5.06
C SER A 30 -8.90 0.15 5.71
N ALA A 31 -9.45 -0.02 6.90
CA ALA A 31 -9.67 1.09 7.82
C ALA A 31 -8.30 1.68 8.20
N PHE A 32 -8.11 2.89 7.72
CA PHE A 32 -7.03 3.84 7.99
C PHE A 32 -6.88 4.11 9.49
N SER A 33 -5.66 3.97 10.01
CA SER A 33 -5.28 4.52 11.32
C SER A 33 -4.10 5.47 11.17
N SER A 34 -4.33 6.71 11.62
CA SER A 34 -3.36 7.70 12.08
C SER A 34 -2.60 8.55 11.04
N LEU A 35 -3.22 9.66 10.62
CA LEU A 35 -2.50 10.93 10.47
C LEU A 35 -3.21 12.02 11.31
N LYS A 36 -2.69 12.29 12.50
CA LYS A 36 -2.94 13.54 13.22
C LYS A 36 -2.11 14.64 12.54
N ASN A 37 -2.75 15.64 11.96
CA ASN A 37 -2.06 16.89 11.62
C ASN A 37 -2.82 18.08 12.19
N GLY A 38 -2.07 18.90 12.94
CA GLY A 38 -2.57 20.01 13.74
C GLY A 38 -3.20 21.11 12.90
N SER A 39 -4.31 21.61 13.43
CA SER A 39 -5.01 22.81 13.01
C SER A 39 -4.20 24.04 13.38
N SER A 40 -4.07 25.00 12.46
CA SER A 40 -3.93 26.40 12.82
C SER A 40 -4.77 27.25 11.87
N THR A 41 -5.68 27.97 12.50
CA THR A 41 -6.63 28.96 12.00
C THR A 41 -5.95 30.17 11.37
N LEU A 42 -6.77 31.03 10.73
CA LEU A 42 -6.70 32.51 10.56
C LEU A 42 -7.09 32.89 9.12
N SER A 43 -8.30 33.39 8.84
CA SER A 43 -8.86 34.75 9.10
C SER A 43 -8.84 35.61 7.82
N ASN A 44 -10.04 35.96 7.34
CA ASN A 44 -10.33 36.77 6.15
C ASN A 44 -10.08 38.27 6.38
N ASN A 45 -9.41 38.97 5.42
CA ASN A 45 -9.87 40.24 4.82
C ASN A 45 -8.88 40.75 3.74
N PRO A 46 -9.31 41.16 2.52
CA PRO A 46 -8.47 41.97 1.63
C PRO A 46 -8.99 43.42 1.56
N THR A 47 -8.12 44.38 1.90
CA THR A 47 -8.35 45.80 1.58
C THR A 47 -7.39 46.20 0.45
N ASN A 48 -7.98 46.73 -0.61
CA ASN A 48 -7.36 47.26 -1.83
C ASN A 48 -6.32 48.37 -1.55
N ARG A 49 -5.20 48.40 -2.29
CA ARG A 49 -4.57 49.61 -2.87
C ARG A 49 -3.29 49.28 -3.66
N ASN A 50 -3.25 49.75 -4.91
CA ASN A 50 -2.07 49.80 -5.78
C ASN A 50 -1.20 51.02 -5.42
N HIS A 51 0.14 50.93 -5.45
CA HIS A 51 1.01 51.94 -6.08
C HIS A 51 2.50 51.53 -6.16
N ALA A 52 3.07 51.85 -7.33
CA ALA A 52 4.45 52.05 -7.83
C ALA A 52 5.73 51.82 -6.98
N GLU A 53 6.73 51.37 -7.75
CA GLU A 53 8.21 51.49 -7.71
C GLU A 53 8.83 52.49 -6.71
N ASP A 54 9.90 52.09 -6.01
CA ASP A 54 11.29 52.51 -6.30
C ASP A 54 12.30 51.86 -5.31
N ASP A 55 13.57 52.06 -5.64
CA ASP A 55 14.88 51.62 -5.11
C ASP A 55 15.13 51.56 -3.58
N ASP A 56 16.28 50.93 -3.28
CA ASP A 56 17.19 51.09 -2.15
C ASP A 56 17.36 49.98 -1.10
N ASN A 57 18.65 49.76 -0.89
CA ASN A 57 19.36 48.72 -0.17
C ASN A 57 19.29 48.93 1.35
N HIS A 58 18.93 47.90 2.14
CA HIS A 58 19.46 47.73 3.50
C HIS A 58 19.23 46.32 4.07
N ASP A 59 20.33 45.77 4.56
CA ASP A 59 20.52 44.69 5.54
C ASP A 59 19.45 44.59 6.65
N ASN A 60 18.76 43.43 6.76
CA ASN A 60 18.59 42.70 8.03
C ASN A 60 17.87 41.37 7.82
N GLY A 61 18.36 40.31 8.47
CA GLY A 61 17.85 38.95 8.31
C GLY A 61 16.50 38.73 8.97
N TYR A 62 15.47 38.43 8.17
CA TYR A 62 14.35 37.54 8.50
C TYR A 62 13.79 37.05 7.16
N HIS A 63 13.95 35.76 6.83
CA HIS A 63 13.24 35.17 5.69
C HIS A 63 11.76 35.02 6.06
N THR A 64 11.02 36.12 5.91
CA THR A 64 9.55 36.08 5.85
C THR A 64 9.20 35.41 4.53
N HIS A 65 8.93 34.10 4.56
CA HIS A 65 8.41 33.39 3.39
C HIS A 65 7.09 34.06 2.99
N LYS A 66 7.13 34.86 1.92
CA LYS A 66 5.90 35.42 1.31
C LYS A 66 4.99 34.23 0.99
N PRO A 67 3.69 34.26 1.35
CA PRO A 67 2.78 33.17 1.01
C PRO A 67 2.79 33.02 -0.50
N GLN A 68 3.31 31.89 -0.97
CA GLN A 68 3.37 31.60 -2.39
C GLN A 68 1.94 31.57 -2.89
N GLN A 69 1.56 32.54 -3.72
CA GLN A 69 0.19 32.64 -4.21
C GLN A 69 -0.15 31.33 -4.94
N LEU A 70 -1.12 30.60 -4.42
CA LEU A 70 -1.56 29.34 -5.00
C LEU A 70 -1.97 29.61 -6.45
N LYS A 71 -1.40 28.85 -7.39
CA LYS A 71 -1.73 28.98 -8.80
C LYS A 71 -3.20 28.59 -8.99
N HIS A 72 -3.86 29.18 -9.99
CA HIS A 72 -5.31 28.99 -10.23
C HIS A 72 -5.73 27.51 -10.30
N TYR A 73 -4.89 26.64 -10.87
CA TYR A 73 -5.18 25.20 -10.94
C TYR A 73 -5.13 24.49 -9.58
N GLN A 74 -4.32 24.97 -8.63
CA GLN A 74 -4.23 24.41 -7.27
C GLN A 74 -5.50 24.73 -6.48
N VAL A 75 -5.99 25.97 -6.59
CA VAL A 75 -7.26 26.39 -5.99
C VAL A 75 -8.43 25.60 -6.57
N LYS A 76 -8.43 25.37 -7.90
CA LYS A 76 -9.47 24.57 -8.56
C LYS A 76 -9.44 23.11 -8.12
N ALA A 77 -8.25 22.51 -7.97
CA ALA A 77 -8.11 21.15 -7.46
C ALA A 77 -8.59 21.03 -6.02
N GLN A 78 -8.23 22.00 -5.16
CA GLN A 78 -8.67 22.04 -3.77
C GLN A 78 -10.19 22.14 -3.66
N LYS A 79 -10.83 23.04 -4.45
CA LYS A 79 -12.29 23.16 -4.49
C LYS A 79 -12.98 21.86 -4.90
N ILE A 80 -12.45 21.15 -5.89
CA ILE A 80 -13.02 19.86 -6.32
C ILE A 80 -12.92 18.82 -5.20
N LEU A 81 -11.80 18.80 -4.47
CA LEU A 81 -11.64 17.89 -3.34
C LEU A 81 -12.62 18.22 -2.21
N ASP A 82 -12.79 19.51 -1.88
CA ASP A 82 -13.75 19.96 -0.88
C ASP A 82 -15.19 19.61 -1.28
N ASP A 83 -15.57 19.86 -2.55
CA ASP A 83 -16.88 19.49 -3.10
C ASP A 83 -17.13 17.97 -3.04
N ILE A 84 -16.09 17.15 -3.25
CA ILE A 84 -16.20 15.68 -3.13
C ILE A 84 -16.37 15.29 -1.67
N LEU A 85 -15.60 15.86 -0.75
CA LEU A 85 -15.68 15.56 0.68
C LEU A 85 -17.05 15.94 1.24
N GLU A 86 -17.58 17.11 0.89
CA GLU A 86 -18.91 17.57 1.33
C GLU A 86 -20.04 16.67 0.81
N LYS A 87 -19.93 16.20 -0.45
CA LYS A 87 -20.94 15.29 -1.03
C LYS A 87 -20.85 13.86 -0.49
N THR A 88 -19.65 13.42 -0.10
CA THR A 88 -19.41 12.02 0.30
C THR A 88 -19.48 11.81 1.80
N LEU A 89 -19.24 12.83 2.63
CA LEU A 89 -19.16 12.71 4.09
C LEU A 89 -20.23 13.59 4.76
N VAL A 90 -21.19 12.95 5.46
CA VAL A 90 -22.08 13.64 6.41
C VAL A 90 -21.39 13.64 7.77
N THR A 91 -20.93 14.80 8.23
CA THR A 91 -20.25 14.90 9.53
C THR A 91 -21.28 14.92 10.66
N VAL A 92 -21.53 13.78 11.28
CA VAL A 92 -22.27 13.69 12.55
C VAL A 92 -21.34 14.10 13.67
N ARG A 93 -21.55 15.30 14.25
CA ARG A 93 -20.85 15.73 15.46
C ARG A 93 -21.55 15.16 16.68
N ASP A 94 -21.25 13.91 17.01
CA ASP A 94 -21.52 13.40 18.35
C ASP A 94 -20.36 13.80 19.28
N PRO A 95 -20.63 14.33 20.48
CA PRO A 95 -19.59 14.51 21.49
C PRO A 95 -19.09 13.13 21.91
N VAL A 96 -17.88 12.77 21.49
CA VAL A 96 -17.20 11.57 21.98
C VAL A 96 -16.57 11.92 23.32
N ASP A 97 -17.13 11.40 24.41
CA ASP A 97 -16.46 11.38 25.70
C ASP A 97 -15.19 10.54 25.58
N VAL A 98 -14.05 11.21 25.67
CA VAL A 98 -12.73 10.58 25.75
C VAL A 98 -12.57 10.06 27.17
N PRO A 99 -12.51 8.73 27.42
CA PRO A 99 -12.08 8.26 28.73
C PRO A 99 -10.59 8.55 28.87
N GLU A 100 -10.27 9.61 29.61
CA GLU A 100 -8.97 9.85 30.20
C GLU A 100 -8.69 8.72 31.20
N ASN A 101 -7.87 7.75 30.79
CA ASN A 101 -7.21 6.82 31.68
C ASN A 101 -6.00 6.26 30.92
N ASP A 102 -4.85 6.91 31.11
CA ASP A 102 -3.57 6.24 30.92
C ASP A 102 -3.27 5.48 32.22
N PRO A 103 -3.45 4.14 32.30
CA PRO A 103 -2.85 3.40 33.37
C PRO A 103 -1.34 3.38 33.10
N GLU A 104 -0.62 4.00 34.02
CA GLU A 104 0.84 4.02 34.09
C GLU A 104 1.41 2.63 33.76
N THR A 105 2.37 2.66 32.84
CA THR A 105 3.14 1.54 32.36
C THR A 105 3.79 0.82 33.53
N ASP A 106 3.33 -0.37 33.86
CA ASP A 106 4.09 -1.27 34.72
C ASP A 106 4.35 -2.59 33.98
N GLU A 107 5.59 -2.63 33.49
CA GLU A 107 6.36 -3.80 33.11
C GLU A 107 5.96 -4.52 31.81
N GLY A 108 6.85 -4.44 30.83
CA GLY A 108 6.66 -4.95 29.46
C GLY A 108 6.32 -6.44 29.42
N GLY A 109 5.10 -6.74 29.01
CA GLY A 109 4.64 -8.10 28.80
C GLY A 109 3.19 -8.17 28.33
N ILE A 110 2.82 -9.30 27.73
CA ILE A 110 1.47 -9.55 27.24
C ILE A 110 0.62 -10.12 28.38
N ARG A 111 -0.48 -9.44 28.70
CA ARG A 111 -1.51 -9.88 29.66
C ARG A 111 -2.75 -10.36 28.90
N LEU A 112 -3.28 -11.53 29.26
CA LEU A 112 -4.54 -12.04 28.67
C LEU A 112 -5.78 -11.34 29.25
N PHE A 113 -5.71 -10.89 30.50
CA PHE A 113 -6.79 -10.19 31.20
C PHE A 113 -6.23 -8.98 31.94
N LYS A 114 -7.05 -7.94 32.12
CA LYS A 114 -6.66 -6.65 32.73
C LYS A 114 -6.01 -6.78 34.11
N HIS A 115 -6.49 -7.71 34.93
CA HIS A 115 -6.01 -7.93 36.30
C HIS A 115 -5.17 -9.22 36.46
N ALA A 116 -4.84 -9.89 35.36
CA ALA A 116 -3.99 -11.08 35.42
C ALA A 116 -2.50 -10.69 35.41
N PRO A 117 -1.63 -11.50 36.04
CA PRO A 117 -0.20 -11.36 35.86
C PRO A 117 0.19 -11.51 34.38
N PRO A 118 1.23 -10.81 33.90
CA PRO A 118 1.75 -10.98 32.54
C PRO A 118 2.15 -12.43 32.29
N GLY A 119 1.66 -13.03 31.20
CA GLY A 119 1.97 -14.41 30.85
C GLY A 119 3.25 -14.55 30.02
N ILE A 120 3.60 -13.50 29.29
CA ILE A 120 4.81 -13.40 28.47
C ILE A 120 5.49 -12.10 28.87
N VAL A 121 6.65 -12.20 29.51
CA VAL A 121 7.51 -11.04 29.82
C VAL A 121 8.47 -10.85 28.66
N PHE A 122 8.58 -9.63 28.14
CA PHE A 122 9.63 -9.34 27.18
C PHE A 122 10.95 -9.24 27.94
N ASP A 123 11.82 -10.23 27.75
CA ASP A 123 13.20 -10.11 28.21
C ASP A 123 13.79 -8.84 27.60
N HIS A 124 14.38 -8.01 28.45
CA HIS A 124 15.06 -6.78 28.07
C HIS A 124 16.42 -7.20 27.48
N ILE A 125 16.42 -8.11 26.49
CA ILE A 125 17.64 -8.50 25.80
C ILE A 125 18.03 -7.30 24.99
N ASP A 126 18.92 -6.54 25.60
CA ASP A 126 19.74 -5.50 25.06
C ASP A 126 18.96 -4.63 24.07
N GLU A 127 18.51 -3.47 24.56
CA GLU A 127 18.58 -2.27 23.74
C GLU A 127 20.00 -2.23 23.16
N LEU A 128 20.23 -2.89 22.02
CA LEU A 128 21.39 -2.72 21.18
C LEU A 128 21.42 -1.23 21.02
N GLN A 129 22.35 -0.56 21.71
CA GLN A 129 22.41 0.88 21.76
C GLN A 129 22.55 1.34 20.31
N GLN A 130 21.41 1.57 19.67
CA GLN A 130 21.38 2.13 18.34
C GLN A 130 22.14 3.42 18.48
N PRO A 131 23.11 3.71 17.59
CA PRO A 131 23.95 4.88 17.72
C PRO A 131 23.07 6.12 17.97
N ARG A 132 22.98 6.56 19.24
CA ARG A 132 22.12 7.68 19.65
C ARG A 132 22.57 8.99 18.99
N LYS A 133 23.80 8.99 18.49
CA LYS A 133 24.37 10.06 17.68
C LYS A 133 23.98 9.84 16.22
N ARG A 134 23.22 10.80 15.68
CA ARG A 134 23.03 10.90 14.21
C ARG A 134 24.42 10.91 13.55
N PRO A 135 24.65 10.10 12.51
CA PRO A 135 25.90 10.17 11.78
C PRO A 135 26.08 11.60 11.27
N ARG A 136 27.25 12.19 11.56
CA ARG A 136 27.58 13.53 11.12
C ARG A 136 27.93 13.47 9.64
N ILE A 137 26.90 13.38 8.79
CA ILE A 137 27.03 13.44 7.34
C ILE A 137 27.42 14.88 7.02
N LEU A 138 28.73 15.12 6.90
CA LEU A 138 29.21 16.36 6.33
C LEU A 138 28.73 16.41 4.88
N PRO A 139 28.31 17.58 4.37
CA PRO A 139 28.10 17.76 2.94
C PRO A 139 29.35 17.25 2.24
N GLY A 140 29.18 16.20 1.42
CA GLY A 140 30.28 15.62 0.69
C GLY A 140 30.93 16.69 -0.19
N LYS A 141 32.19 16.46 -0.56
CA LYS A 141 32.83 17.24 -1.63
C LYS A 141 31.85 17.27 -2.82
N GLU A 142 31.62 18.45 -3.41
CA GLU A 142 30.78 18.57 -4.61
C GLU A 142 31.17 17.48 -5.61
N ILE A 143 30.20 16.63 -5.93
CA ILE A 143 30.41 15.50 -6.82
C ILE A 143 30.23 16.04 -8.24
N ASP A 144 31.33 16.08 -8.99
CA ASP A 144 31.25 16.34 -10.42
C ASP A 144 30.67 15.11 -11.13
N GLU A 145 29.40 15.19 -11.50
CA GLU A 145 28.68 14.13 -12.23
C GLU A 145 29.32 13.81 -13.59
N LYS A 146 30.05 14.76 -14.20
CA LYS A 146 30.76 14.55 -15.47
C LYS A 146 32.13 13.91 -15.25
N SER A 147 32.62 13.87 -14.01
CA SER A 147 33.89 13.27 -13.64
C SER A 147 33.96 11.80 -14.05
N LYS A 148 35.12 11.39 -14.54
CA LYS A 148 35.41 9.99 -14.86
C LYS A 148 35.34 9.11 -13.61
N LYS A 149 35.69 9.64 -12.43
CA LYS A 149 35.64 8.90 -11.16
C LYS A 149 34.19 8.58 -10.78
N PHE A 150 33.30 9.57 -10.88
CA PHE A 150 31.88 9.39 -10.61
C PHE A 150 31.24 8.37 -11.57
N ARG A 151 31.46 8.52 -12.87
CA ARG A 151 30.94 7.56 -13.88
C ARG A 151 31.45 6.14 -13.66
N ARG A 152 32.74 5.97 -13.33
CA ARG A 152 33.32 4.65 -13.03
C ARG A 152 32.72 4.03 -11.77
N GLN A 153 32.47 4.84 -10.74
CA GLN A 153 31.82 4.39 -9.50
C GLN A 153 30.37 3.95 -9.75
N ILE A 154 29.59 4.73 -10.51
CA ILE A 154 28.24 4.34 -10.92
C ILE A 154 28.24 3.05 -11.75
N GLN A 155 29.15 2.93 -12.72
CA GLN A 155 29.29 1.71 -13.53
C GLN A 155 29.69 0.48 -12.70
N SER A 156 30.49 0.64 -11.66
CA SER A 156 30.87 -0.47 -10.77
C SER A 156 29.74 -0.94 -9.85
N VAL A 157 28.78 -0.06 -9.55
CA VAL A 157 27.63 -0.36 -8.68
C VAL A 157 26.42 -0.84 -9.50
N ALA A 158 26.31 -0.39 -10.75
CA ALA A 158 25.22 -0.78 -11.63
C ALA A 158 25.31 -2.27 -11.98
N VAL A 159 24.36 -3.06 -11.45
CA VAL A 159 24.14 -4.43 -11.88
C VAL A 159 23.64 -4.39 -13.33
N GLY A 160 24.30 -5.14 -14.22
CA GLY A 160 23.94 -5.18 -15.63
C GLY A 160 22.48 -5.59 -15.83
N GLY A 161 21.74 -4.84 -16.65
CA GLY A 161 20.32 -5.12 -16.89
C GLY A 161 20.06 -6.54 -17.43
N GLU A 162 20.99 -7.09 -18.19
CA GLU A 162 20.95 -8.48 -18.66
C GLU A 162 20.93 -9.49 -17.52
N TYR A 163 21.75 -9.29 -16.48
CA TYR A 163 21.79 -10.15 -15.30
C TYR A 163 20.47 -10.10 -14.52
N ILE A 164 19.89 -8.91 -14.36
CA ILE A 164 18.59 -8.74 -13.69
C ILE A 164 17.49 -9.46 -14.47
N MET A 165 17.46 -9.30 -15.79
CA MET A 165 16.49 -9.98 -16.65
C MET A 165 16.66 -11.50 -16.63
N ALA A 166 17.90 -12.01 -16.64
CA ALA A 166 18.18 -13.43 -16.52
C ALA A 166 17.71 -13.99 -15.17
N ALA A 167 18.05 -13.32 -14.05
CA ALA A 167 17.61 -13.71 -12.72
C ALA A 167 16.07 -13.70 -12.58
N ALA A 168 15.40 -12.72 -13.17
CA ALA A 168 13.93 -12.65 -13.20
C ALA A 168 13.32 -13.82 -14.00
N ARG A 169 13.90 -14.17 -15.14
CA ARG A 169 13.45 -15.33 -15.93
C ARG A 169 13.66 -16.64 -15.17
N ASP A 170 14.81 -16.84 -14.56
CA ASP A 170 15.12 -18.05 -13.79
C ASP A 170 14.17 -18.22 -12.60
N THR A 171 13.88 -17.14 -11.88
CA THR A 171 12.94 -17.17 -10.75
C THR A 171 11.51 -17.44 -11.22
N CYS A 172 11.09 -16.85 -12.35
CA CYS A 172 9.80 -17.14 -12.98
C CYS A 172 9.69 -18.63 -13.36
N GLN A 173 10.69 -19.17 -14.08
CA GLN A 173 10.71 -20.58 -14.48
C GLN A 173 10.66 -21.53 -13.28
N LYS A 174 11.42 -21.25 -12.22
CA LYS A 174 11.37 -22.03 -10.97
C LYS A 174 9.97 -22.02 -10.35
N SER A 175 9.29 -20.86 -10.37
CA SER A 175 7.93 -20.74 -9.83
C SER A 175 6.92 -21.53 -10.65
N LEU A 176 7.03 -21.51 -11.98
CA LEU A 176 6.17 -22.28 -12.89
C LEU A 176 6.37 -23.78 -12.69
N ALA A 177 7.61 -24.26 -12.66
CA ALA A 177 7.90 -25.66 -12.39
C ALA A 177 7.34 -26.12 -11.03
N ARG A 178 7.40 -25.27 -10.00
CA ARG A 178 6.81 -25.56 -8.69
C ARG A 178 5.28 -25.66 -8.75
N LEU A 179 4.63 -24.82 -9.54
CA LEU A 179 3.17 -24.86 -9.71
C LEU A 179 2.76 -26.12 -10.47
N GLU A 180 3.43 -26.44 -11.58
CA GLU A 180 3.18 -27.65 -12.37
C GLU A 180 3.37 -28.92 -11.54
N ALA A 181 4.40 -28.98 -10.69
CA ALA A 181 4.63 -30.11 -9.79
C ALA A 181 3.49 -30.27 -8.77
N LYS A 182 2.95 -29.17 -8.25
CA LYS A 182 1.78 -29.21 -7.34
C LYS A 182 0.53 -29.70 -8.06
N ASP A 183 0.28 -29.21 -9.27
CA ASP A 183 -0.86 -29.63 -10.07
C ASP A 183 -0.77 -31.11 -10.46
N ALA A 184 0.42 -31.57 -10.83
CA ALA A 184 0.67 -32.98 -11.10
C ALA A 184 0.46 -33.85 -9.85
N ALA A 185 0.93 -33.41 -8.67
CA ALA A 185 0.71 -34.10 -7.41
C ALA A 185 -0.78 -34.17 -7.03
N ALA A 186 -1.52 -33.08 -7.22
CA ALA A 186 -2.96 -33.03 -6.98
C ALA A 186 -3.72 -33.98 -7.92
N LYS A 187 -3.38 -33.99 -9.22
CA LYS A 187 -3.96 -34.93 -10.20
C LYS A 187 -3.65 -36.39 -9.83
N ALA A 188 -2.41 -36.68 -9.44
CA ALA A 188 -2.03 -38.03 -9.00
C ALA A 188 -2.78 -38.46 -7.74
N ALA A 189 -2.96 -37.57 -6.75
CA ALA A 189 -3.75 -37.85 -5.56
C ALA A 189 -5.23 -38.10 -5.89
N ALA A 190 -5.81 -37.29 -6.78
CA ALA A 190 -7.19 -37.48 -7.23
C ALA A 190 -7.38 -38.83 -7.95
N ASN A 191 -6.41 -39.25 -8.78
CA ASN A 191 -6.46 -40.54 -9.46
C ASN A 191 -6.34 -41.72 -8.47
N ARG A 192 -5.41 -41.64 -7.50
CA ARG A 192 -5.30 -42.65 -6.43
C ARG A 192 -6.60 -42.78 -5.63
N GLU A 193 -7.25 -41.66 -5.30
CA GLU A 193 -8.52 -41.71 -4.59
C GLU A 193 -9.62 -42.32 -5.47
N LYS A 194 -9.70 -41.97 -6.76
CA LYS A 194 -10.64 -42.60 -7.70
C LYS A 194 -10.43 -44.11 -7.82
N GLU A 195 -9.18 -44.57 -7.86
CA GLU A 195 -8.85 -46.00 -7.87
C GLU A 195 -9.27 -46.69 -6.58
N ARG A 196 -8.98 -46.08 -5.43
CA ARG A 196 -9.41 -46.59 -4.11
C ARG A 196 -10.93 -46.69 -4.00
N VAL A 197 -11.63 -45.66 -4.48
CA VAL A 197 -13.10 -45.59 -4.60
C VAL A 197 -13.62 -46.70 -5.50
N ALA A 198 -13.01 -46.91 -6.68
CA ALA A 198 -13.40 -47.95 -7.62
C ALA A 198 -13.19 -49.36 -7.03
N GLU A 199 -12.10 -49.60 -6.33
CA GLU A 199 -11.83 -50.88 -5.66
C GLU A 199 -12.83 -51.16 -4.54
N LEU A 200 -13.15 -50.16 -3.71
CA LEU A 200 -14.20 -50.29 -2.70
C LEU A 200 -15.57 -50.58 -3.33
N LYS A 201 -15.87 -49.94 -4.46
CA LYS A 201 -17.10 -50.22 -5.24
C LYS A 201 -17.13 -51.66 -5.74
N ARG A 202 -15.99 -52.20 -6.20
CA ARG A 202 -15.87 -53.60 -6.65
C ARG A 202 -16.12 -54.60 -5.51
N ILE A 203 -15.58 -54.34 -4.31
CA ILE A 203 -15.65 -55.28 -3.18
C ILE A 203 -17.01 -55.20 -2.45
N ARG A 204 -17.56 -53.99 -2.25
CA ARG A 204 -18.73 -53.76 -1.37
C ARG A 204 -20.00 -53.25 -2.08
N GLY A 205 -20.01 -53.09 -3.40
CA GLY A 205 -21.15 -52.59 -4.17
C GLY A 205 -21.29 -51.06 -4.12
N GLU A 206 -22.50 -50.49 -4.26
CA GLU A 206 -22.69 -49.01 -4.30
C GLU A 206 -22.99 -48.37 -2.93
N ARG A 207 -23.12 -49.17 -1.88
CA ARG A 207 -23.56 -48.74 -0.53
C ARG A 207 -22.47 -48.15 0.37
N TRP A 208 -21.21 -48.11 -0.07
CA TRP A 208 -20.08 -47.72 0.78
C TRP A 208 -19.81 -46.21 0.79
N LEU A 209 -20.37 -45.44 -0.15
CA LEU A 209 -20.37 -43.98 -0.09
C LEU A 209 -21.63 -43.52 0.66
N PRO A 210 -21.52 -42.62 1.67
CA PRO A 210 -22.69 -42.02 2.28
C PRO A 210 -23.53 -41.31 1.21
N SER A 211 -24.78 -41.76 0.99
CA SER A 211 -25.71 -41.11 0.08
C SER A 211 -26.18 -39.79 0.69
N ILE A 212 -25.42 -38.72 0.47
CA ILE A 212 -25.75 -37.35 0.92
C ILE A 212 -27.15 -36.92 0.46
N ALA A 213 -27.63 -37.43 -0.68
CA ALA A 213 -28.97 -37.20 -1.19
C ALA A 213 -30.10 -37.62 -0.22
N LYS A 214 -29.91 -38.63 0.63
CA LYS A 214 -30.92 -39.07 1.60
C LYS A 214 -30.95 -38.21 2.88
N LYS A 215 -29.89 -37.45 3.15
CA LYS A 215 -29.81 -36.50 4.29
C LYS A 215 -30.32 -35.09 3.94
N MET A 216 -30.56 -34.80 2.66
CA MET A 216 -31.04 -33.49 2.19
C MET A 216 -32.57 -33.43 1.98
N GLN A 217 -33.29 -34.53 2.18
CA GLN A 217 -34.76 -34.50 2.26
C GLN A 217 -35.15 -34.06 3.67
N VAL A 218 -35.44 -32.76 3.81
CA VAL A 218 -36.18 -32.16 4.93
C VAL A 218 -37.66 -32.29 4.62
#